data_AF-A0A2E8YZE9-F1
#
_entry.id   AF-A0A2E8YZE9-F1
#
_cell.length_a   1.000
_cell.length_b   1.000
_cell.length_c   1.000
_cell.angle_alpha   90.00
_cell.angle_beta   90.00
_cell.angle_gamma   90.00
#
_symmetry.space_group_name_H-M   'P 1'
#
loop_
_entity.id
_entity.type
_entity.pdbx_description
1 polymer ?
#
loop_
_entity_poly.entity_id
_entity_poly.type
_entity_poly.pdbx_seq_one_letter_code
_entity_poly.pdbx_strand_id
1 'polypeptide(L)'
;MGRPPRLGDVHRGFRRLWLAATAGGLLCVGLAVVANAVVVLSTADDRTDDAALLERAQVAVVPGSRVNPDGTLGGVVGERVAAAVRLYEAGTVEKILVSGDNGAPEYNEPEAMLAAVLAAGVAPEDVFTDYAGFDTWHTMRRARLVFEVDSAVVVSQDPFLARAVHLGRAAGLDVQGYVAGDAGPPGREVLARVSGFGEALLRPDVVGGPALPITGDGRTSWSEADRDVPGVTGTDDGGSPAPGAEDPPAS
;
A
#
# COMPACT_ATOMS: atom_id res chain seq x y z
N MET A 1 -30.40 -44.05 40.56
CA MET A 1 -29.63 -43.03 41.32
C MET A 1 -28.19 -43.04 40.84
N GLY A 2 -27.75 -42.01 40.11
CA GLY A 2 -26.35 -41.86 39.71
C GLY A 2 -25.52 -41.33 40.88
N ARG A 3 -24.38 -41.96 41.16
CA ARG A 3 -23.42 -41.50 42.18
C ARG A 3 -22.91 -40.09 41.82
N PRO A 4 -22.88 -39.13 42.76
CA PRO A 4 -22.33 -37.81 42.48
C PRO A 4 -20.83 -37.92 42.16
N PRO A 5 -20.31 -37.06 41.25
CA PRO A 5 -18.89 -37.06 40.89
C PRO A 5 -18.04 -36.82 42.14
N ARG A 6 -16.93 -37.58 42.29
CA ARG A 6 -16.01 -37.42 43.42
C ARG A 6 -15.27 -36.08 43.24
N LEU A 7 -15.08 -35.31 44.31
CA LEU A 7 -14.41 -33.99 44.28
C LEU A 7 -13.06 -33.98 43.52
N GLY A 8 -12.32 -35.10 43.56
CA GLY A 8 -11.04 -35.27 42.87
C GLY A 8 -11.12 -35.47 41.35
N ASP A 9 -12.29 -35.80 40.81
CA ASP A 9 -12.51 -35.92 39.35
C ASP A 9 -12.70 -34.54 38.72
N VAL A 10 -13.38 -33.63 39.43
CA VAL A 10 -13.56 -32.23 39.02
C VAL A 10 -12.22 -31.48 38.97
N HIS A 11 -11.36 -31.67 39.97
CA HIS A 11 -10.03 -31.04 40.02
C HIS A 11 -9.08 -31.58 38.92
N ARG A 12 -9.17 -32.88 38.58
CA ARG A 12 -8.38 -33.48 37.50
C ARG A 12 -8.84 -33.03 36.11
N GLY A 13 -10.15 -32.90 35.90
CA GLY A 13 -10.72 -32.34 34.67
C GLY A 13 -10.32 -30.88 34.46
N PHE A 14 -10.46 -30.06 35.50
CA PHE A 14 -10.04 -28.66 35.49
C PHE A 14 -8.54 -28.51 35.20
N ARG A 15 -7.68 -29.30 35.85
CA ARG A 15 -6.22 -29.27 35.59
C ARG A 15 -5.87 -29.65 34.15
N ARG A 16 -6.52 -30.67 33.57
CA ARG A 16 -6.29 -31.06 32.17
C ARG A 16 -6.74 -29.98 31.19
N LEU A 17 -7.88 -29.35 31.44
CA LEU A 17 -8.36 -28.22 30.64
C LEU A 17 -7.39 -27.04 30.71
N TRP A 18 -6.90 -26.70 31.91
CA TRP A 18 -5.88 -25.67 32.08
C TRP A 18 -4.58 -26.00 31.35
N LEU A 19 -4.04 -27.20 31.50
CA LEU A 19 -2.82 -27.62 30.79
C LEU A 19 -3.00 -27.56 29.27
N ALA A 20 -4.15 -28.01 28.75
CA ALA A 20 -4.47 -27.93 27.32
C ALA A 20 -4.57 -26.47 26.85
N ALA A 21 -5.24 -25.60 27.61
CA ALA A 21 -5.33 -24.17 27.29
C ALA A 21 -3.95 -23.50 27.32
N THR A 22 -3.09 -23.86 28.28
CA THR A 22 -1.73 -23.32 28.38
C THR A 22 -0.86 -23.79 27.21
N ALA A 23 -0.92 -25.08 26.86
CA ALA A 23 -0.22 -25.64 25.71
C ALA A 23 -0.70 -25.02 24.39
N GLY A 24 -2.02 -24.84 24.23
CA GLY A 24 -2.60 -24.14 23.09
C GLY A 24 -2.13 -22.68 23.01
N GLY A 25 -2.09 -21.96 24.13
CA GLY A 25 -1.57 -20.60 24.19
C GLY A 25 -0.10 -20.51 23.79
N LEU A 26 0.75 -21.40 24.32
CA LEU A 26 2.17 -21.48 23.95
C LEU A 26 2.38 -21.82 22.48
N LEU A 27 1.56 -22.71 21.91
CA LEU A 27 1.60 -23.02 20.49
C LEU A 27 1.26 -21.79 19.64
N CYS A 28 0.20 -21.05 19.96
CA CYS A 28 -0.16 -19.82 19.25
C CYS A 28 0.96 -18.77 19.30
N VAL A 29 1.58 -18.58 20.48
CA VAL A 29 2.73 -17.68 20.63
C VAL A 29 3.91 -18.16 19.78
N GLY A 30 4.22 -19.46 19.80
CA GLY A 30 5.27 -20.05 18.97
C GLY A 30 5.05 -19.81 17.48
N LEU A 31 3.83 -20.03 16.99
CA LEU A 31 3.48 -19.78 15.59
C LEU A 31 3.60 -18.29 15.21
N ALA A 32 3.17 -17.38 16.09
CA ALA A 32 3.31 -15.94 15.87
C ALA A 32 4.78 -15.49 15.79
N VAL A 33 5.65 -16.06 16.63
CA VAL A 33 7.10 -15.83 16.59
C VAL A 33 7.70 -16.35 15.29
N VAL A 34 7.34 -17.57 14.87
CA VAL A 34 7.81 -18.15 13.61
C VAL A 34 7.37 -17.32 12.41
N ALA A 35 6.10 -16.91 12.35
CA ALA A 35 5.60 -16.07 11.25
C ALA A 35 6.37 -14.74 11.16
N ASN A 36 6.61 -14.08 12.30
CA ASN A 36 7.44 -12.88 12.35
C ASN A 36 8.87 -13.13 11.86
N ALA A 37 9.50 -14.21 12.34
CA ALA A 37 10.85 -14.57 11.95
C ALA A 37 10.94 -14.85 10.45
N VAL A 38 9.98 -15.58 9.88
CA VAL A 38 9.91 -15.83 8.44
C VAL A 38 9.83 -14.52 7.67
N VAL A 39 8.91 -13.61 8.02
CA VAL A 39 8.76 -12.33 7.31
C VAL A 39 10.05 -11.51 7.37
N VAL A 40 10.66 -11.37 8.55
CA VAL A 40 11.87 -10.53 8.73
C VAL A 40 13.09 -11.15 8.05
N LEU A 41 13.33 -12.45 8.26
CA LEU A 41 14.53 -13.11 7.73
C LEU A 41 14.45 -13.31 6.21
N SER A 42 13.25 -13.58 5.66
CA SER A 42 13.08 -13.77 4.21
C SER A 42 13.13 -12.48 3.39
N THR A 43 13.20 -11.32 4.03
CA THR A 43 13.20 -9.99 3.37
C THR A 43 14.37 -9.11 3.81
N ALA A 44 15.36 -9.69 4.49
CA ALA A 44 16.48 -8.93 5.03
C ALA A 44 17.37 -8.35 3.93
N ASP A 45 17.64 -9.13 2.89
CA ASP A 45 18.56 -8.76 1.81
C ASP A 45 17.92 -7.81 0.78
N ASP A 46 16.60 -7.63 0.85
CA ASP A 46 15.81 -6.91 -0.16
C ASP A 46 15.37 -5.52 0.32
N ARG A 47 15.94 -5.05 1.42
CA ARG A 47 15.57 -3.79 2.06
C ARG A 47 16.82 -2.98 2.33
N THR A 48 16.85 -1.74 1.85
CA THR A 48 18.02 -0.88 1.96
C THR A 48 17.62 0.59 2.08
N ASP A 49 18.48 1.40 2.70
CA ASP A 49 18.44 2.86 2.67
C ASP A 49 19.40 3.45 1.61
N ASP A 50 20.23 2.60 0.99
CA ASP A 50 21.15 2.96 -0.09
C ASP A 50 20.53 2.69 -1.46
N ALA A 51 20.19 3.77 -2.17
CA ALA A 51 19.59 3.70 -3.50
C ALA A 51 20.51 3.06 -4.55
N ALA A 52 21.83 3.05 -4.34
CA ALA A 52 22.79 2.42 -5.26
C ALA A 52 22.75 0.89 -5.20
N LEU A 53 22.16 0.31 -4.16
CA LEU A 53 21.98 -1.13 -4.02
C LEU A 53 20.66 -1.64 -4.63
N LEU A 54 19.78 -0.74 -5.05
CA LEU A 54 18.51 -1.11 -5.69
C LEU A 54 18.73 -1.47 -7.16
N GLU A 55 18.13 -2.57 -7.58
CA GLU A 55 17.96 -2.85 -9.00
C GLU A 55 16.90 -1.92 -9.61
N ARG A 56 17.03 -1.61 -10.90
CA ARG A 56 16.06 -0.77 -11.61
C ARG A 56 14.71 -1.48 -11.65
N ALA A 57 13.64 -0.75 -11.37
CA ALA A 57 12.26 -1.26 -11.37
C ALA A 57 11.32 -0.39 -12.21
N GLN A 58 10.18 -0.94 -12.61
CA GLN A 58 9.16 -0.18 -13.34
C GLN A 58 8.60 0.97 -12.50
N VAL A 59 8.45 0.77 -11.19
CA VAL A 59 7.71 1.72 -10.35
C VAL A 59 8.20 1.80 -8.92
N ALA A 60 8.18 3.01 -8.35
CA ALA A 60 8.16 3.19 -6.90
C ALA A 60 6.71 3.12 -6.40
N VAL A 61 6.40 2.12 -5.58
CA VAL A 61 5.10 2.03 -4.89
C VAL A 61 5.20 2.81 -3.59
N VAL A 62 4.34 3.80 -3.41
CA VAL A 62 4.27 4.66 -2.23
C VAL A 62 2.96 4.37 -1.51
N PRO A 63 2.97 3.48 -0.49
CA PRO A 63 1.80 3.25 0.33
C PRO A 63 1.48 4.50 1.14
N GLY A 64 0.20 4.70 1.34
CA GLY A 64 -0.31 5.78 2.13
C GLY A 64 0.01 5.70 3.62
N SER A 65 -0.06 6.85 4.29
CA SER A 65 -0.32 6.99 5.72
C SER A 65 -1.08 8.28 6.00
N ARG A 66 -1.40 8.54 7.26
CA ARG A 66 -2.22 9.70 7.66
C ARG A 66 -1.78 11.05 7.04
N VAL A 67 -2.72 11.73 6.37
CA VAL A 67 -2.63 13.15 6.01
C VAL A 67 -3.00 14.06 7.18
N ASN A 68 -2.50 15.29 7.18
CA ASN A 68 -2.82 16.27 8.21
C ASN A 68 -4.27 16.76 8.05
N PRO A 69 -4.91 17.28 9.12
CA PRO A 69 -6.28 17.81 9.06
C PRO A 69 -6.47 19.02 8.14
N ASP A 70 -5.39 19.60 7.63
CA ASP A 70 -5.39 20.71 6.65
C ASP A 70 -5.17 20.24 5.21
N GLY A 71 -5.14 18.91 4.98
CA GLY A 71 -4.93 18.30 3.66
C GLY A 71 -3.47 18.21 3.23
N THR A 72 -2.52 18.70 4.03
CA THR A 72 -1.09 18.54 3.74
C THR A 72 -0.61 17.13 4.08
N LEU A 73 0.49 16.70 3.44
CA LEU A 73 1.12 15.43 3.76
C LEU A 73 1.62 15.41 5.21
N GLY A 74 1.26 14.36 5.95
CA GLY A 74 1.93 14.06 7.21
C GLY A 74 3.42 13.78 6.98
N GLY A 75 4.27 14.06 7.97
CA GLY A 75 5.74 13.93 7.82
C GLY A 75 6.19 12.57 7.27
N VAL A 76 5.53 11.49 7.72
CA VAL A 76 5.80 10.11 7.28
C VAL A 76 5.51 9.89 5.78
N VAL A 77 4.38 10.41 5.25
CA VAL A 77 4.08 10.29 3.81
C VAL A 77 4.97 11.21 3.01
N GLY A 78 5.22 12.43 3.51
CA GLY A 78 6.12 13.38 2.86
C GLY A 78 7.51 12.80 2.63
N GLU A 79 8.07 12.10 3.62
CA GLU A 79 9.36 11.39 3.49
C GLU A 79 9.30 10.30 2.41
N ARG A 80 8.23 9.51 2.35
CA ARG A 80 8.06 8.46 1.32
C ARG A 80 7.96 9.05 -0.08
N VAL A 81 7.15 10.10 -0.24
CA VAL A 81 7.01 10.81 -1.51
C VAL A 81 8.35 11.40 -1.95
N ALA A 82 9.05 12.09 -1.05
CA ALA A 82 10.36 12.66 -1.36
C ALA A 82 11.39 11.58 -1.73
N ALA A 83 11.35 10.42 -1.08
CA ALA A 83 12.20 9.28 -1.42
C ALA A 83 11.86 8.70 -2.80
N ALA A 84 10.58 8.52 -3.13
CA ALA A 84 10.13 8.03 -4.44
C ALA A 84 10.55 8.98 -5.57
N VAL A 85 10.41 10.30 -5.36
CA VAL A 85 10.87 11.31 -6.32
C VAL A 85 12.38 11.19 -6.57
N ARG A 86 13.20 11.05 -5.52
CA ARG A 86 14.66 10.86 -5.69
C ARG A 86 15.00 9.61 -6.49
N LEU A 87 14.28 8.51 -6.28
CA LEU A 87 14.48 7.27 -7.04
C LEU A 87 14.09 7.43 -8.51
N TYR A 88 13.03 8.20 -8.78
CA TYR A 88 12.62 8.55 -10.14
C TYR A 88 13.65 9.43 -10.84
N GLU A 89 14.11 10.51 -10.19
CA GLU A 89 15.13 11.42 -10.71
C GLU A 89 16.46 10.70 -10.99
N ALA A 90 16.82 9.71 -10.15
CA ALA A 90 18.00 8.87 -10.35
C ALA A 90 17.83 7.82 -11.47
N GLY A 91 16.62 7.64 -11.99
CA GLY A 91 16.29 6.59 -12.96
C GLY A 91 16.32 5.18 -12.37
N THR A 92 16.29 5.04 -11.04
CA THR A 92 16.14 3.74 -10.36
C THR A 92 14.74 3.19 -10.57
N VAL A 93 13.73 4.06 -10.65
CA VAL A 93 12.36 3.70 -11.04
C VAL A 93 11.92 4.51 -12.25
N GLU A 94 11.02 3.95 -13.05
CA GLU A 94 10.49 4.61 -14.26
C GLU A 94 9.23 5.43 -13.98
N LYS A 95 8.45 5.01 -12.97
CA LYS A 95 7.14 5.56 -12.63
C LYS A 95 6.97 5.66 -11.12
N ILE A 96 5.95 6.38 -10.67
CA ILE A 96 5.54 6.43 -9.26
C ILE A 96 4.07 6.01 -9.17
N LEU A 97 3.75 5.06 -8.29
CA LEU A 97 2.39 4.64 -7.95
C LEU A 97 2.11 5.03 -6.50
N VAL A 98 1.26 6.03 -6.29
CA VAL A 98 0.80 6.42 -4.96
C VAL A 98 -0.50 5.68 -4.62
N SER A 99 -0.52 4.93 -3.52
CA SER A 99 -1.63 4.03 -3.18
C SER A 99 -2.15 4.29 -1.78
N GLY A 100 -3.43 4.60 -1.65
CA GLY A 100 -4.09 4.89 -0.38
C GLY A 100 -5.59 4.67 -0.46
N ASP A 101 -6.31 5.12 0.56
CA ASP A 101 -7.77 5.09 0.59
C ASP A 101 -8.40 6.48 0.49
N ASN A 102 -9.66 6.50 0.07
CA ASN A 102 -10.52 7.70 0.05
C ASN A 102 -11.56 7.65 1.18
N GLY A 103 -11.19 7.11 2.34
CA GLY A 103 -12.14 6.77 3.40
C GLY A 103 -12.78 7.98 4.09
N ALA A 104 -12.18 9.18 3.99
CA ALA A 104 -12.69 10.40 4.58
C ALA A 104 -13.06 11.44 3.51
N PRO A 105 -14.30 11.95 3.48
CA PRO A 105 -14.76 12.90 2.47
C PRO A 105 -14.10 14.28 2.56
N GLU A 106 -13.37 14.57 3.64
CA GLU A 106 -12.79 15.88 3.86
C GLU A 106 -11.37 16.03 3.29
N TYR A 107 -10.60 14.95 3.11
CA TYR A 107 -9.23 14.98 2.56
C TYR A 107 -8.86 13.63 1.93
N ASN A 108 -8.59 13.64 0.62
CA ASN A 108 -8.17 12.46 -0.12
C ASN A 108 -6.65 12.35 -0.12
N GLU A 109 -6.16 11.24 0.43
CA GLU A 109 -4.74 11.06 0.67
C GLU A 109 -3.92 10.89 -0.64
N PRO A 110 -4.31 10.02 -1.59
CA PRO A 110 -3.60 9.95 -2.87
C PRO A 110 -3.58 11.25 -3.68
N GLU A 111 -4.61 12.10 -3.59
CA GLU A 111 -4.61 13.42 -4.25
C GLU A 111 -3.49 14.31 -3.71
N ALA A 112 -3.30 14.35 -2.38
CA ALA A 112 -2.22 15.12 -1.76
C ALA A 112 -0.83 14.58 -2.13
N MET A 113 -0.69 13.24 -2.26
CA MET A 113 0.55 12.63 -2.72
C MET A 113 0.81 12.95 -4.19
N LEU A 114 -0.19 12.85 -5.06
CA LEU A 114 -0.10 13.21 -6.47
C LEU A 114 0.37 14.66 -6.63
N ALA A 115 -0.29 15.60 -5.95
CA ALA A 115 0.07 17.02 -6.00
C ALA A 115 1.51 17.26 -5.57
N ALA A 116 1.99 16.58 -4.51
CA ALA A 116 3.36 16.69 -4.05
C ALA A 116 4.38 16.11 -5.05
N VAL A 117 4.07 14.99 -5.69
CA VAL A 117 4.92 14.38 -6.73
C VAL A 117 5.01 15.28 -7.97
N LEU A 118 3.88 15.83 -8.44
CA LEU A 118 3.85 16.76 -9.57
C LEU A 118 4.59 18.07 -9.26
N ALA A 119 4.41 18.61 -8.05
CA ALA A 119 5.13 19.82 -7.61
C ALA A 119 6.66 19.61 -7.54
N ALA A 120 7.12 18.36 -7.38
CA ALA A 120 8.53 18.01 -7.43
C ALA A 120 9.08 17.83 -8.86
N GLY A 121 8.24 17.94 -9.89
CA GLY A 121 8.66 17.95 -11.30
C GLY A 121 8.64 16.59 -12.00
N VAL A 122 8.04 15.57 -11.40
CA VAL A 122 7.79 14.28 -12.08
C VAL A 122 6.77 14.47 -13.20
N ALA A 123 7.01 13.86 -14.36
CA ALA A 123 6.12 14.00 -15.51
C ALA A 123 4.71 13.46 -15.18
N PRO A 124 3.62 14.17 -15.53
CA PRO A 124 2.25 13.74 -15.26
C PRO A 124 1.92 12.31 -15.71
N GLU A 125 2.40 11.91 -16.89
CA GLU A 125 2.24 10.57 -17.46
C GLU A 125 2.99 9.47 -16.69
N ASP A 126 3.87 9.84 -15.78
CA ASP A 126 4.68 8.92 -14.97
C ASP A 126 4.13 8.72 -13.55
N VAL A 127 3.05 9.41 -13.18
CA VAL A 127 2.44 9.32 -11.84
C VAL A 127 1.08 8.63 -11.90
N PHE A 128 0.95 7.53 -11.19
CA PHE A 128 -0.29 6.76 -11.07
C PHE A 128 -0.86 6.89 -9.66
N THR A 129 -2.19 6.90 -9.56
CA THR A 129 -2.92 6.91 -8.29
C THR A 129 -3.75 5.63 -8.13
N ASP A 130 -3.69 5.04 -6.93
CA ASP A 130 -4.51 3.92 -6.52
C ASP A 130 -5.36 4.29 -5.31
N TYR A 131 -6.67 4.36 -5.53
CA TYR A 131 -7.68 4.79 -4.56
C TYR A 131 -8.30 3.66 -3.73
N ALA A 132 -7.88 2.41 -3.97
CA ALA A 132 -8.38 1.24 -3.25
C ALA A 132 -7.26 0.47 -2.53
N GLY A 133 -6.23 1.20 -2.09
CA GLY A 133 -5.12 0.71 -1.27
C GLY A 133 -5.45 0.72 0.23
N PHE A 134 -6.49 -0.02 0.64
CA PHE A 134 -7.01 0.00 2.03
C PHE A 134 -6.03 -0.55 3.08
N ASP A 135 -5.15 -1.44 2.65
CA ASP A 135 -4.08 -2.00 3.47
C ASP A 135 -2.92 -2.40 2.55
N THR A 136 -1.83 -2.89 3.16
CA THR A 136 -0.63 -3.26 2.42
C THR A 136 -0.85 -4.42 1.44
N TRP A 137 -1.75 -5.37 1.75
CA TRP A 137 -2.08 -6.44 0.82
C TRP A 137 -2.83 -5.90 -0.40
N HIS A 138 -3.78 -5.01 -0.19
CA HIS A 138 -4.52 -4.32 -1.25
C HIS A 138 -3.58 -3.54 -2.16
N THR A 139 -2.71 -2.69 -1.60
CA THR A 139 -1.70 -1.95 -2.37
C THR A 139 -0.86 -2.89 -3.24
N MET A 140 -0.28 -3.94 -2.65
CA MET A 140 0.61 -4.85 -3.37
C MET A 140 -0.11 -5.70 -4.42
N ARG A 141 -1.28 -6.24 -4.09
CA ARG A 141 -2.05 -7.07 -5.00
C ARG A 141 -2.66 -6.27 -6.14
N ARG A 142 -3.08 -5.02 -5.89
CA ARG A 142 -3.58 -4.13 -6.94
C ARG A 142 -2.44 -3.63 -7.83
N ALA A 143 -1.26 -3.34 -7.30
CA ALA A 143 -0.08 -3.08 -8.12
C ALA A 143 0.15 -4.21 -9.14
N ARG A 144 0.01 -5.47 -8.72
CA ARG A 144 0.09 -6.61 -9.64
C ARG A 144 -1.10 -6.73 -10.61
N LEU A 145 -2.34 -6.69 -10.10
CA LEU A 145 -3.53 -7.09 -10.87
C LEU A 145 -4.15 -5.96 -11.70
N VAL A 146 -4.08 -4.72 -11.22
CA VAL A 146 -4.71 -3.56 -11.84
C VAL A 146 -3.67 -2.78 -12.63
N PHE A 147 -2.50 -2.54 -12.02
CA PHE A 147 -1.43 -1.78 -12.65
C PHE A 147 -0.43 -2.65 -13.43
N GLU A 148 -0.63 -3.98 -13.44
CA GLU A 148 0.19 -4.94 -14.18
C GLU A 148 1.70 -4.79 -13.91
N VAL A 149 2.05 -4.39 -12.68
CA VAL A 149 3.45 -4.22 -12.27
C VAL A 149 4.11 -5.59 -12.18
N ASP A 150 5.31 -5.71 -12.76
CA ASP A 150 6.21 -6.83 -12.60
C ASP A 150 7.29 -6.53 -11.55
N SER A 151 7.97 -5.38 -11.66
CA SER A 151 9.06 -4.98 -10.75
C SER A 151 8.75 -3.67 -10.03
N ALA A 152 9.00 -3.65 -8.72
CA ALA A 152 8.69 -2.51 -7.87
C ALA A 152 9.76 -2.24 -6.81
N VAL A 153 9.94 -0.96 -6.48
CA VAL A 153 10.53 -0.54 -5.21
C VAL A 153 9.41 -0.04 -4.30
N VAL A 154 9.11 -0.74 -3.21
CA VAL A 154 8.20 -0.19 -2.19
C VAL A 154 8.95 0.79 -1.30
N VAL A 155 8.43 2.01 -1.19
CA VAL A 155 9.03 3.07 -0.37
C VAL A 155 8.24 3.21 0.93
N SER A 156 8.87 2.87 2.05
CA SER A 156 8.23 2.94 3.38
C SER A 156 9.25 3.15 4.49
N GLN A 157 8.80 3.19 5.74
CA GLN A 157 9.71 3.22 6.89
C GLN A 157 10.14 1.81 7.26
N ASP A 158 11.34 1.67 7.84
CA ASP A 158 11.98 0.38 8.10
C ASP A 158 11.07 -0.65 8.80
N PRO A 159 10.33 -0.31 9.87
CA PRO A 159 9.52 -1.29 10.59
C PRO A 159 8.49 -2.01 9.70
N PHE A 160 7.89 -1.30 8.74
CA PHE A 160 6.81 -1.77 7.89
C PHE A 160 7.30 -2.46 6.61
N LEU A 161 8.56 -2.24 6.27
CA LEU A 161 9.10 -2.59 4.96
C LEU A 161 9.21 -4.10 4.76
N ALA A 162 9.58 -4.86 5.81
CA ALA A 162 9.63 -6.32 5.77
C ALA A 162 8.28 -6.95 5.39
N ARG A 163 7.19 -6.44 5.97
CA ARG A 163 5.84 -6.90 5.66
C ARG A 163 5.43 -6.54 4.24
N ALA A 164 5.74 -5.31 3.81
CA ALA A 164 5.41 -4.82 2.49
C ALA A 164 6.09 -5.64 1.38
N VAL A 165 7.41 -5.91 1.52
CA VAL A 165 8.17 -6.76 0.59
C VAL A 165 7.62 -8.20 0.60
N HIS A 166 7.34 -8.77 1.78
CA HIS A 166 6.79 -10.12 1.88
C HIS A 166 5.43 -10.25 1.18
N LEU A 167 4.53 -9.29 1.38
CA LEU A 167 3.21 -9.26 0.75
C LEU A 167 3.30 -9.01 -0.76
N GLY A 168 4.21 -8.14 -1.21
CA GLY A 168 4.46 -7.91 -2.63
C GLY A 168 4.93 -9.17 -3.36
N ARG A 169 5.83 -9.93 -2.76
CA ARG A 169 6.24 -11.25 -3.28
C ARG A 169 5.10 -12.23 -3.35
N ALA A 170 4.28 -12.29 -2.29
CA ALA A 170 3.10 -13.16 -2.26
C ALA A 170 2.05 -12.76 -3.30
N ALA A 171 1.97 -11.47 -3.64
CA ALA A 171 1.15 -10.93 -4.71
C ALA A 171 1.71 -11.22 -6.12
N GLY A 172 2.98 -11.64 -6.24
CA GLY A 172 3.63 -11.97 -7.50
C GLY A 172 4.45 -10.82 -8.10
N LEU A 173 4.87 -9.85 -7.30
CA LEU A 173 5.79 -8.78 -7.67
C LEU A 173 7.25 -9.21 -7.42
N ASP A 174 8.14 -8.79 -8.31
CA ASP A 174 9.56 -8.64 -8.02
C ASP A 174 9.77 -7.33 -7.25
N VAL A 175 9.85 -7.41 -5.92
CA VAL A 175 9.78 -6.25 -5.05
C VAL A 175 11.00 -6.11 -4.16
N GLN A 176 11.58 -4.91 -4.17
CA GLN A 176 12.61 -4.44 -3.26
C GLN A 176 12.02 -3.35 -2.35
N GLY A 177 12.59 -3.16 -1.15
CA GLY A 177 12.17 -2.14 -0.21
C GLY A 177 13.20 -1.03 -0.08
N TYR A 178 12.74 0.23 -0.16
CA TYR A 178 13.55 1.40 0.15
C TYR A 178 13.09 2.06 1.45
N VAL A 179 14.04 2.28 2.36
CA VAL A 179 13.79 2.92 3.66
C VAL A 179 13.77 4.44 3.48
N ALA A 180 12.60 5.05 3.60
CA ALA A 180 12.42 6.49 3.49
C ALA A 180 12.79 7.26 4.77
N GLY A 181 12.83 6.57 5.91
CA GLY A 181 13.08 7.15 7.23
C GLY A 181 12.73 6.20 8.36
N ASP A 182 12.88 6.68 9.58
CA ASP A 182 12.51 5.96 10.80
C ASP A 182 11.00 6.10 11.08
N ALA A 183 10.40 5.04 11.61
CA ALA A 183 9.06 5.13 12.19
C ALA A 183 9.11 4.91 13.71
N GLY A 184 8.05 5.39 14.39
CA GLY A 184 7.83 5.14 15.81
C GLY A 184 7.79 3.64 16.17
N PRO A 185 7.66 3.30 17.46
CA PRO A 185 7.95 1.96 17.97
C PRO A 185 7.16 0.85 17.24
N PRO A 186 7.79 -0.30 16.94
CA PRO A 186 7.23 -1.38 16.11
C PRO A 186 6.12 -2.21 16.79
N GLY A 187 5.56 -1.74 17.90
CA GLY A 187 4.66 -2.54 18.75
C GLY A 187 3.43 -3.07 18.01
N ARG A 188 2.86 -2.27 17.10
CA ARG A 188 1.73 -2.70 16.24
C ARG A 188 2.16 -3.59 15.07
N GLU A 189 3.42 -3.49 14.67
CA GLU A 189 3.92 -4.15 13.47
C GLU A 189 4.12 -5.65 13.67
N VAL A 190 4.44 -6.13 14.88
CA VAL A 190 4.53 -7.57 15.18
C VAL A 190 3.22 -8.29 14.85
N LEU A 191 2.09 -7.69 15.23
CA LEU A 191 0.76 -8.24 14.92
C LEU A 191 0.43 -8.10 13.44
N ALA A 192 0.78 -6.95 12.83
CA ALA A 192 0.57 -6.74 11.41
C ALA A 192 1.33 -7.76 10.55
N ARG A 193 2.56 -8.16 10.92
CA ARG A 193 3.31 -9.21 10.22
C ARG A 193 2.66 -10.58 10.31
N VAL A 194 2.09 -10.93 11.46
CA VAL A 194 1.36 -12.20 11.60
C VAL A 194 0.11 -12.19 10.73
N SER A 195 -0.65 -11.09 10.73
CA SER A 195 -1.82 -10.92 9.86
C SER A 195 -1.43 -11.00 8.38
N GLY A 196 -0.41 -10.23 7.98
CA GLY A 196 0.10 -10.22 6.61
C GLY A 196 0.65 -11.57 6.16
N PHE A 197 1.27 -12.35 7.05
CA PHE A 197 1.67 -13.71 6.73
C PHE A 197 0.45 -14.61 6.43
N GLY A 198 -0.65 -14.44 7.17
CA GLY A 198 -1.92 -15.10 6.86
C GLY A 198 -2.50 -14.69 5.51
N GLU A 199 -2.48 -13.39 5.19
CA GLU A 199 -2.92 -12.84 3.89
C GLU A 199 -2.06 -13.38 2.74
N ALA A 200 -0.74 -13.43 2.90
CA ALA A 200 0.17 -14.01 1.90
C ALA A 200 -0.13 -15.48 1.60
N LEU A 201 -0.58 -16.24 2.61
CA LEU A 201 -0.95 -17.65 2.48
C LEU A 201 -2.33 -17.83 1.83
N LEU A 202 -3.33 -17.07 2.28
CA LEU A 202 -4.72 -17.20 1.84
C LEU A 202 -5.00 -16.47 0.53
N ARG A 203 -4.19 -15.47 0.22
CA ARG A 203 -4.26 -14.58 -0.95
C ARG A 203 -5.69 -14.07 -1.22
N PRO A 204 -6.33 -13.41 -0.24
CA PRO A 204 -7.71 -12.97 -0.38
C PRO A 204 -7.88 -12.01 -1.55
N ASP A 205 -9.09 -11.97 -2.10
CA ASP A 205 -9.40 -11.07 -3.19
C ASP A 205 -9.37 -9.59 -2.75
N VAL A 206 -9.11 -8.70 -3.71
CA VAL A 206 -9.06 -7.25 -3.52
C VAL A 206 -10.02 -6.62 -4.53
N VAL A 207 -10.44 -5.39 -4.26
CA VAL A 207 -11.22 -4.61 -5.23
C VAL A 207 -10.45 -4.58 -6.56
N GLY A 208 -11.11 -4.99 -7.64
CA GLY A 208 -10.55 -4.98 -8.98
C GLY A 208 -10.68 -3.63 -9.67
N GLY A 209 -10.65 -3.65 -11.00
CA GLY A 209 -10.81 -2.47 -11.84
C GLY A 209 -10.46 -2.80 -13.29
N PRO A 210 -10.65 -1.87 -14.23
CA PRO A 210 -10.03 -1.98 -15.54
C PRO A 210 -8.50 -2.08 -15.39
N ALA A 211 -7.83 -2.77 -16.31
CA ALA A 211 -6.38 -2.77 -16.36
C ALA A 211 -5.87 -1.37 -16.70
N LEU A 212 -4.91 -0.89 -15.91
CA LEU A 212 -4.24 0.40 -16.05
C LEU A 212 -2.72 0.15 -16.05
N PRO A 213 -2.17 -0.47 -17.11
CA PRO A 213 -0.80 -0.95 -17.10
C PRO A 213 0.19 0.17 -16.77
N ILE A 214 1.14 -0.09 -15.87
CA ILE A 214 2.09 0.92 -15.38
C ILE A 214 3.00 1.46 -16.50
N THR A 215 3.12 0.73 -17.61
CA THR A 215 3.83 1.13 -18.82
C THR A 215 3.10 2.20 -19.64
N GLY A 216 1.84 2.51 -19.30
CA GLY A 216 1.00 3.48 -19.99
C GLY A 216 1.13 4.91 -19.43
N ASP A 217 0.05 5.67 -19.61
CA ASP A 217 -0.08 7.05 -19.12
C ASP A 217 -0.77 7.08 -17.75
N GLY A 218 -0.04 7.55 -16.74
CA GLY A 218 -0.50 7.63 -15.35
C GLY A 218 -1.78 8.42 -15.15
N ARG A 219 -2.05 9.42 -15.99
CA ARG A 219 -3.25 10.27 -15.92
C ARG A 219 -4.56 9.51 -16.12
N THR A 220 -4.49 8.31 -16.68
CA THR A 220 -5.65 7.43 -16.85
C THR A 220 -6.14 6.85 -15.52
N SER A 221 -5.28 6.78 -14.50
CA SER A 221 -5.62 6.29 -13.16
C SER A 221 -6.23 7.36 -12.25
N TRP A 222 -6.13 8.63 -12.65
CA TRP A 222 -6.55 9.77 -11.85
C TRP A 222 -8.06 9.88 -11.72
N SER A 223 -8.51 10.34 -10.55
CA SER A 223 -9.89 10.72 -10.29
C SER A 223 -10.29 11.96 -11.10
N GLU A 224 -11.57 12.31 -11.14
CA GLU A 224 -12.00 13.56 -11.77
C GLU A 224 -11.40 14.79 -11.07
N ALA A 225 -11.29 14.77 -9.74
CA ALA A 225 -10.73 15.87 -8.95
C ALA A 225 -9.24 16.11 -9.23
N ASP A 226 -8.48 15.05 -9.51
CA ASP A 226 -7.05 15.14 -9.84
C ASP A 226 -6.76 15.85 -11.17
N ARG A 227 -7.71 15.78 -12.12
CA ARG A 227 -7.53 16.39 -13.45
C ARG A 227 -7.55 17.91 -13.39
N ASP A 228 -8.12 18.47 -12.32
CA ASP A 228 -8.23 19.90 -12.09
C ASP A 228 -7.03 20.48 -11.30
N VAL A 229 -6.00 19.66 -10.99
CA VAL A 229 -4.79 20.13 -10.29
C VAL A 229 -4.04 21.18 -11.15
N PRO A 230 -3.80 22.40 -10.64
CA PRO A 230 -3.14 23.46 -11.40
C PRO A 230 -1.72 23.05 -11.85
N GLY A 231 -1.47 23.10 -13.16
CA GLY A 231 -0.19 22.71 -13.78
C GLY A 231 -0.28 21.51 -14.74
N VAL A 232 -1.44 20.85 -14.82
CA VAL A 232 -1.68 19.71 -15.72
C VAL A 232 -2.21 20.14 -17.11
N THR A 233 -2.84 21.31 -17.22
CA THR A 233 -3.46 21.78 -18.47
C THR A 233 -2.49 22.55 -19.37
N GLY A 234 -1.63 21.81 -20.08
CA GLY A 234 -0.94 22.28 -21.28
C GLY A 234 -1.65 21.79 -22.55
N THR A 235 -2.60 22.60 -23.06
CA THR A 235 -3.13 22.66 -24.45
C THR A 235 -3.52 21.36 -25.18
N ASP A 236 -4.83 21.11 -25.36
CA ASP A 236 -5.54 21.20 -26.66
C ASP A 236 -6.96 20.61 -26.55
N ASP A 237 -7.87 21.28 -25.84
CA ASP A 237 -9.29 21.06 -26.04
C ASP A 237 -9.76 22.01 -27.15
N GLY A 238 -9.65 21.52 -28.37
CA GLY A 238 -10.38 22.07 -29.51
C GLY A 238 -11.85 22.19 -29.12
N GLY A 239 -12.28 23.44 -28.91
CA GLY A 239 -13.61 23.77 -28.45
C GLY A 239 -14.67 23.06 -29.29
N SER A 240 -15.39 22.15 -28.66
CA SER A 240 -16.65 21.67 -29.21
C SER A 240 -17.59 22.88 -29.30
N PRO A 241 -18.17 23.19 -30.47
CA PRO A 241 -18.96 24.40 -30.64
C PRO A 241 -20.23 24.28 -29.78
N ALA A 242 -20.56 25.38 -29.10
CA ALA A 242 -21.80 25.53 -28.36
C ALA A 242 -23.01 25.19 -29.25
N PRO A 243 -24.07 24.52 -28.72
CA PRO A 243 -25.28 24.27 -29.48
C PRO A 243 -25.94 25.61 -29.84
N GLY A 244 -26.29 25.72 -31.12
CA GLY A 244 -26.72 26.95 -31.78
C GLY A 244 -27.91 27.64 -31.11
N ALA A 245 -27.84 28.97 -31.08
CA ALA A 245 -28.99 29.82 -30.88
C ALA A 245 -29.94 29.64 -32.07
N GLU A 246 -31.18 29.27 -31.78
CA GLU A 246 -32.29 29.28 -32.74
C GLU A 246 -32.57 30.73 -33.16
N ASP A 247 -32.46 31.02 -34.46
CA ASP A 247 -33.02 32.24 -35.04
C ASP A 247 -34.55 32.14 -35.06
N PRO A 248 -35.29 33.20 -34.66
CA PRO A 248 -36.75 33.20 -34.79
C PRO A 248 -37.17 33.26 -36.27
N PRO A 249 -38.28 32.61 -36.66
CA PRO A 249 -38.73 32.61 -38.04
C PRO A 249 -39.20 34.01 -38.47
N ALA A 250 -38.68 34.45 -39.60
CA ALA A 250 -39.21 35.59 -40.32
C ALA A 250 -40.48 35.18 -41.09
N SER A 251 -41.61 35.79 -40.72
CA SER A 251 -42.81 36.18 -41.51
C SER A 251 -44.10 35.96 -40.71
#